data_AF-A9I8X1-F1
#
_entry.id   AF-A9I8X1-F1
#
_cell.length_a   1.000
_cell.length_b   1.000
_cell.length_c   1.000
_cell.angle_alpha   90.00
_cell.angle_beta   90.00
_cell.angle_gamma   90.00
#
_symmetry.space_group_name_H-M   'P 1'
#
loop_
_entity.id
_entity.type
_entity.pdbx_description
1 polymer ?
#
loop_
_entity_poly.entity_id
_entity_poly.type
_entity_poly.pdbx_seq_one_letter_code
_entity_poly.pdbx_strand_id
1 'polypeptide(L)'
;MNRAIREWFDWRGWTVAGAAIAIVLGLIAIRSPGFRAFIAHPATAGWAAAFATAFTAAVALYLAGQQTRTHRREAVEQAALYAAYLAVKLDRYTAALDIAATGTLFDDEVDHTPKFGRFREELEQALPIISVEHAAHLVPIGERTAHQLARALSEVEEVRRDTDALSHRQNLAPGHKVPNRTTERLGLRLSSAVDLLKKVNLDLNAIALDYAPAPDPSEIFGDD
;
A
#
# COMPACT_ATOMS: atom_id res chain seq x y z
N MET A 1 -5.43 -14.58 -47.53
CA MET A 1 -5.89 -13.46 -46.67
C MET A 1 -5.46 -13.77 -45.24
N ASN A 2 -4.54 -12.98 -44.68
CA ASN A 2 -3.76 -13.32 -43.48
C ASN A 2 -4.61 -13.47 -42.21
N ARG A 3 -4.35 -14.50 -41.40
CA ARG A 3 -5.00 -14.76 -40.09
C ARG A 3 -4.95 -13.54 -39.15
N ALA A 4 -3.87 -12.75 -39.19
CA ALA A 4 -3.71 -11.53 -38.41
C ALA A 4 -4.76 -10.43 -38.70
N ILE A 5 -5.32 -10.39 -39.91
CA ILE A 5 -6.39 -9.43 -40.27
C ILE A 5 -7.73 -9.89 -39.67
N ARG A 6 -7.93 -11.20 -39.51
CA ARG A 6 -9.14 -11.77 -38.90
C ARG A 6 -9.18 -11.52 -37.40
N GLU A 7 -8.08 -11.78 -36.69
CA GLU A 7 -7.98 -11.56 -35.23
C GLU A 7 -8.09 -10.06 -34.84
N TRP A 8 -7.56 -9.15 -35.66
CA TRP A 8 -7.76 -7.71 -35.44
C TRP A 8 -9.24 -7.31 -35.56
N PHE A 9 -10.00 -8.03 -36.41
CA PHE A 9 -11.41 -7.77 -36.69
C PHE A 9 -12.40 -8.43 -35.73
N ASP A 10 -11.96 -9.12 -34.67
CA ASP A 10 -12.87 -9.92 -33.84
C ASP A 10 -13.81 -9.07 -32.95
N TRP A 11 -13.38 -7.89 -32.47
CA TRP A 11 -14.25 -6.98 -31.70
C TRP A 11 -13.85 -5.50 -31.83
N ARG A 12 -12.54 -5.22 -31.71
CA ARG A 12 -11.98 -3.87 -31.82
C ARG A 12 -12.11 -3.30 -33.23
N GLY A 13 -11.87 -4.12 -34.26
CA GLY A 13 -12.06 -3.70 -35.66
C GLY A 13 -13.50 -3.31 -35.99
N TRP A 14 -14.49 -4.08 -35.51
CA TRP A 14 -15.91 -3.75 -35.71
C TRP A 14 -16.36 -2.50 -34.95
N THR A 15 -15.85 -2.27 -33.73
CA THR A 15 -16.15 -1.04 -32.98
C THR A 15 -15.57 0.20 -33.65
N VAL A 16 -14.32 0.13 -34.14
CA VAL A 16 -13.68 1.25 -34.84
C VAL A 16 -14.35 1.52 -36.18
N ALA A 17 -14.66 0.48 -36.96
CA ALA A 17 -15.37 0.62 -38.23
C ALA A 17 -16.79 1.19 -38.03
N GLY A 18 -17.52 0.71 -37.01
CA GLY A 18 -18.83 1.22 -36.65
C GLY A 18 -18.80 2.69 -36.21
N ALA A 19 -17.82 3.08 -35.40
CA ALA A 19 -17.64 4.47 -34.99
C ALA A 19 -17.29 5.38 -36.18
N ALA A 20 -16.41 4.94 -37.08
CA ALA A 20 -16.05 5.70 -38.28
C ALA A 20 -17.26 5.93 -39.19
N ILE A 21 -18.07 4.88 -39.41
CA ILE A 21 -19.31 4.99 -40.20
C ILE A 21 -20.31 5.94 -39.53
N ALA A 22 -20.49 5.84 -38.22
CA ALA A 22 -21.39 6.72 -37.47
C ALA A 22 -20.97 8.20 -37.54
N ILE A 23 -19.66 8.49 -37.45
CA ILE A 23 -19.11 9.84 -37.59
C ILE A 23 -19.37 10.38 -39.00
N VAL A 24 -19.10 9.58 -40.04
CA VAL A 24 -19.32 9.98 -41.44
C VAL A 24 -20.80 10.23 -41.71
N LEU A 25 -21.70 9.35 -41.25
CA LEU A 25 -23.14 9.53 -41.38
C LEU A 25 -23.63 10.77 -40.61
N GLY A 26 -23.10 11.02 -39.42
CA GLY A 26 -23.39 12.23 -38.65
C GLY A 26 -22.99 13.50 -39.38
N LEU A 27 -21.80 13.53 -39.99
CA LEU A 27 -21.32 14.66 -40.79
C LEU A 27 -22.18 14.90 -42.04
N ILE A 28 -22.60 13.82 -42.73
CA ILE A 28 -23.50 13.89 -43.88
C ILE A 28 -24.88 14.43 -43.46
N ALA A 29 -25.41 13.94 -42.33
CA ALA A 29 -26.69 14.40 -41.78
C ALA A 29 -26.65 15.90 -41.44
N ILE A 30 -25.61 16.39 -40.75
CA ILE A 30 -25.43 17.81 -40.39
C ILE A 30 -25.35 18.74 -41.61
N ARG A 31 -24.80 18.24 -42.73
CA ARG A 31 -24.75 19.00 -43.99
C ARG A 31 -26.06 18.99 -44.78
N SER A 32 -26.99 18.08 -44.48
CA SER A 32 -28.25 17.98 -45.22
C SER A 32 -29.20 19.13 -44.85
N PRO A 33 -29.88 19.76 -45.85
CA PRO A 33 -30.83 20.84 -45.59
C PRO A 33 -32.02 20.40 -44.73
N GLY A 34 -32.50 19.16 -44.92
CA GLY A 34 -33.62 18.60 -44.19
C GLY A 34 -33.32 18.42 -42.69
N PHE A 35 -32.12 17.98 -42.34
CA PHE A 35 -31.71 17.85 -40.94
C PHE A 35 -31.54 19.20 -40.24
N ARG A 36 -31.03 20.23 -40.96
CA ARG A 36 -30.93 21.59 -40.42
C ARG A 36 -32.30 22.20 -40.15
N ALA A 37 -33.25 22.04 -41.07
CA ALA A 37 -34.64 22.46 -40.87
C ALA A 37 -35.31 21.69 -39.73
N PHE A 38 -35.00 20.39 -39.60
CA PHE A 38 -35.49 19.54 -38.52
C PHE A 38 -34.95 19.95 -37.15
N ILE A 39 -33.65 20.22 -36.99
CA ILE A 39 -33.07 20.66 -35.70
C ILE A 39 -33.44 22.11 -35.36
N ALA A 40 -33.66 22.97 -36.35
CA ALA A 40 -34.08 24.35 -36.12
C ALA A 40 -35.52 24.46 -35.59
N HIS A 41 -36.31 23.37 -35.64
CA HIS A 41 -37.66 23.36 -35.09
C HIS A 41 -37.59 23.37 -33.54
N PRO A 42 -38.31 24.28 -32.86
CA PRO A 42 -38.19 24.43 -31.40
C PRO A 42 -38.58 23.18 -30.61
N ALA A 43 -39.51 22.37 -31.13
CA ALA A 43 -39.93 21.11 -30.52
C ALA A 43 -38.83 20.02 -30.56
N THR A 44 -37.99 20.00 -31.59
CA THR A 44 -36.94 18.99 -31.78
C THR A 44 -35.61 19.41 -31.16
N ALA A 45 -35.28 20.70 -31.20
CA ALA A 45 -34.12 21.26 -30.51
C ALA A 45 -34.14 20.95 -29.00
N GLY A 46 -35.32 21.05 -28.37
CA GLY A 46 -35.48 20.84 -26.93
C GLY A 46 -35.14 19.43 -26.48
N TRP A 47 -35.71 18.39 -27.11
CA TRP A 47 -35.37 17.01 -26.74
C TRP A 47 -33.96 16.64 -27.18
N ALA A 48 -33.50 17.06 -28.37
CA ALA A 48 -32.16 16.75 -28.85
C ALA A 48 -31.06 17.27 -27.91
N ALA A 49 -31.21 18.50 -27.40
CA ALA A 49 -30.31 19.06 -26.40
C ALA A 49 -30.34 18.27 -25.08
N ALA A 50 -31.54 17.89 -24.59
CA ALA A 50 -31.68 17.10 -23.38
C ALA A 50 -31.01 15.71 -23.50
N PHE A 51 -31.17 15.03 -24.64
CA PHE A 51 -30.50 13.76 -24.91
C PHE A 51 -28.99 13.92 -25.00
N ALA A 52 -28.50 14.98 -25.65
CA ALA A 52 -27.08 15.27 -25.72
C ALA A 52 -26.47 15.48 -24.32
N THR A 53 -27.09 16.29 -23.47
CA THR A 53 -26.62 16.51 -22.09
C THR A 53 -26.66 15.23 -21.26
N ALA A 54 -27.75 14.46 -21.34
CA ALA A 54 -27.87 13.19 -20.61
C ALA A 54 -26.81 12.17 -21.08
N PHE A 55 -26.56 12.09 -22.39
CA PHE A 55 -25.53 11.22 -22.95
C PHE A 55 -24.12 11.66 -22.51
N THR A 56 -23.80 12.94 -22.57
CA THR A 56 -22.51 13.46 -22.11
C THR A 56 -22.30 13.20 -20.62
N ALA A 57 -23.32 13.40 -19.78
CA ALA A 57 -23.25 13.08 -18.36
C ALA A 57 -23.03 11.58 -18.11
N ALA A 58 -23.73 10.71 -18.84
CA ALA A 58 -23.56 9.25 -18.73
C ALA A 58 -22.15 8.81 -19.15
N VAL A 59 -21.61 9.36 -20.24
CA VAL A 59 -20.24 9.07 -20.70
C VAL A 59 -19.21 9.60 -19.70
N ALA A 60 -19.40 10.80 -19.15
CA ALA A 60 -18.52 11.35 -18.12
C ALA A 60 -18.51 10.47 -16.86
N LEU A 61 -19.68 10.03 -16.38
CA LEU A 61 -19.79 9.11 -15.24
C LEU A 61 -19.14 7.74 -15.54
N TYR A 62 -19.35 7.22 -16.75
CA TYR A 62 -18.75 5.96 -17.18
C TYR A 62 -17.22 6.05 -17.23
N LEU A 63 -16.67 7.11 -17.82
CA LEU A 63 -15.22 7.34 -17.91
C LEU A 63 -14.61 7.59 -16.53
N ALA A 64 -15.27 8.39 -15.68
CA ALA A 64 -14.84 8.59 -14.30
C ALA A 64 -14.83 7.27 -13.51
N GLY A 65 -15.85 6.43 -13.69
CA GLY A 65 -15.91 5.10 -13.09
C GLY A 65 -14.80 4.16 -13.60
N GLN A 66 -14.50 4.20 -14.89
CA GLN A 66 -13.40 3.45 -15.50
C GLN A 66 -12.04 3.89 -14.97
N GLN A 67 -11.75 5.19 -14.97
CA GLN A 67 -10.49 5.75 -14.43
C GLN A 67 -10.31 5.42 -12.94
N THR A 68 -11.39 5.49 -12.15
CA THR A 68 -11.33 5.12 -10.73
C THR A 68 -10.98 3.64 -10.56
N ARG A 69 -11.48 2.76 -11.43
CA ARG A 69 -11.17 1.32 -11.39
C ARG A 69 -9.73 1.03 -11.79
N THR A 70 -9.20 1.70 -12.82
CA THR A 70 -7.81 1.51 -13.24
C THR A 70 -6.84 2.01 -12.19
N HIS A 71 -7.04 3.22 -11.67
CA HIS A 71 -6.21 3.76 -10.59
C HIS A 71 -6.23 2.91 -9.33
N ARG A 72 -7.38 2.31 -9.00
CA ARG A 72 -7.46 1.38 -7.86
C ARG A 72 -6.64 0.10 -8.09
N ARG A 73 -6.61 -0.43 -9.31
CA ARG A 73 -5.78 -1.60 -9.65
C ARG A 73 -4.30 -1.27 -9.56
N GLU A 74 -3.88 -0.16 -10.16
CA GLU A 74 -2.49 0.30 -10.11
C GLU A 74 -2.03 0.55 -8.66
N ALA A 75 -2.88 1.16 -7.83
CA ALA A 75 -2.58 1.38 -6.42
C ALA A 75 -2.45 0.06 -5.63
N VAL A 76 -3.26 -0.95 -5.95
CA VAL A 76 -3.18 -2.27 -5.31
C VAL A 76 -1.92 -3.02 -5.75
N GLU A 77 -1.57 -2.99 -7.04
CA GLU A 77 -0.35 -3.62 -7.57
C GLU A 77 0.92 -2.99 -6.97
N GLN A 78 0.96 -1.66 -6.89
CA GLN A 78 2.05 -0.95 -6.20
C GLN A 78 2.11 -1.31 -4.73
N ALA A 79 0.97 -1.33 -4.04
CA ALA A 79 0.91 -1.69 -2.63
C ALA A 79 1.39 -3.14 -2.37
N ALA A 80 1.09 -4.07 -3.28
CA ALA A 80 1.57 -5.45 -3.19
C ALA A 80 3.09 -5.57 -3.34
N LEU A 81 3.69 -4.83 -4.28
CA LEU A 81 5.15 -4.75 -4.40
C LEU A 81 5.79 -4.20 -3.12
N TYR A 82 5.18 -3.15 -2.55
CA TYR A 82 5.63 -2.58 -1.28
C TYR A 82 5.45 -3.56 -0.11
N ALA A 83 4.38 -4.35 -0.09
CA ALA A 83 4.16 -5.37 0.93
C ALA A 83 5.26 -6.44 0.92
N ALA A 84 5.63 -6.96 -0.25
CA ALA A 84 6.71 -7.92 -0.39
C ALA A 84 8.06 -7.34 0.08
N TYR A 85 8.36 -6.10 -0.30
CA TYR A 85 9.55 -5.39 0.17
C TYR A 85 9.57 -5.18 1.70
N LEU A 86 8.43 -4.78 2.27
CA LEU A 86 8.29 -4.53 3.70
C LEU A 86 8.38 -5.81 4.52
N ALA A 87 7.83 -6.93 4.04
CA ALA A 87 7.90 -8.22 4.72
C ALA A 87 9.35 -8.64 5.00
N VAL A 88 10.22 -8.59 3.99
CA VAL A 88 11.65 -8.93 4.13
C VAL A 88 12.37 -7.99 5.11
N LYS A 89 12.06 -6.70 5.07
CA LYS A 89 12.66 -5.73 6.00
C LYS A 89 12.14 -5.91 7.43
N LEU A 90 10.85 -6.18 7.59
CA LEU A 90 10.21 -6.42 8.89
C LEU A 90 10.75 -7.68 9.54
N ASP A 91 11.02 -8.73 8.77
CA ASP A 91 11.59 -9.97 9.31
C ASP A 91 12.94 -9.71 10.02
N ARG A 92 13.86 -9.05 9.31
CA ARG A 92 15.16 -8.64 9.88
C ARG A 92 15.00 -7.72 11.09
N TYR A 93 14.05 -6.79 11.02
CA TYR A 93 13.80 -5.86 12.11
C TYR A 93 13.26 -6.56 13.35
N THR A 94 12.25 -7.40 13.19
CA THR A 94 11.63 -8.14 14.29
C THR A 94 12.65 -9.04 14.96
N ALA A 95 13.52 -9.72 14.20
CA ALA A 95 14.60 -10.53 14.78
C ALA A 95 15.57 -9.69 15.63
N ALA A 96 15.98 -8.51 15.15
CA ALA A 96 16.85 -7.62 15.90
C ALA A 96 16.18 -7.06 17.18
N LEU A 97 14.91 -6.68 17.09
CA LEU A 97 14.14 -6.24 18.26
C LEU A 97 13.87 -7.36 19.26
N ASP A 98 13.68 -8.60 18.80
CA ASP A 98 13.48 -9.76 19.67
C ASP A 98 14.73 -10.01 20.52
N ILE A 99 15.92 -9.87 19.91
CA ILE A 99 17.21 -9.94 20.60
C ILE A 99 17.33 -8.81 21.63
N ALA A 100 16.96 -7.58 21.28
CA ALA A 100 16.96 -6.46 22.24
C ALA A 100 15.94 -6.64 23.38
N ALA A 101 14.78 -7.23 23.09
CA ALA A 101 13.75 -7.49 24.10
C ALA A 101 14.15 -8.60 25.07
N THR A 102 14.88 -9.62 24.60
CA THR A 102 15.31 -10.77 25.43
C THR A 102 16.69 -10.60 26.06
N GLY A 103 17.58 -9.80 25.47
CA GLY A 103 19.01 -9.79 25.80
C GLY A 103 19.51 -8.67 26.71
N THR A 104 18.80 -7.53 26.85
CA THR A 104 19.46 -6.31 27.38
C THR A 104 18.88 -5.64 28.61
N LEU A 105 17.62 -5.89 28.98
CA LEU A 105 17.03 -5.21 30.15
C LEU A 105 17.40 -5.85 31.49
N PHE A 106 17.88 -7.11 31.52
CA PHE A 106 17.94 -7.92 32.75
C PHE A 106 19.26 -8.64 33.04
N ASP A 107 20.32 -8.43 32.26
CA ASP A 107 21.55 -9.26 32.32
C ASP A 107 22.55 -8.84 33.43
N ASP A 108 22.06 -8.51 34.62
CA ASP A 108 22.86 -8.52 35.84
C ASP A 108 21.99 -8.98 37.01
N GLU A 109 21.98 -10.30 37.24
CA GLU A 109 21.35 -10.96 38.39
C GLU A 109 21.91 -10.45 39.74
N VAL A 110 23.06 -9.77 39.73
CA VAL A 110 23.80 -9.36 40.93
C VAL A 110 23.44 -7.94 41.40
N ASP A 111 23.21 -6.98 40.50
CA ASP A 111 23.03 -5.57 40.85
C ASP A 111 21.70 -4.94 40.39
N HIS A 112 20.89 -5.64 39.59
CA HIS A 112 19.64 -5.12 38.98
C HIS A 112 19.81 -3.71 38.37
N THR A 113 21.01 -3.40 37.87
CA THR A 113 21.28 -2.12 37.23
C THR A 113 20.89 -2.24 35.76
N PRO A 114 19.82 -1.56 35.31
CA PRO A 114 19.42 -1.61 33.91
C PRO A 114 20.53 -1.05 33.01
N LYS A 115 20.98 -1.85 32.04
CA LYS A 115 22.02 -1.50 31.06
C LYS A 115 21.41 -0.68 29.92
N PHE A 116 20.82 0.48 30.24
CA PHE A 116 20.14 1.34 29.26
C PHE A 116 21.05 1.79 28.10
N GLY A 117 22.35 1.96 28.34
CA GLY A 117 23.32 2.28 27.27
C GLY A 117 23.42 1.16 26.23
N ARG A 118 23.54 -0.09 26.66
CA ARG A 118 23.59 -1.27 25.77
C ARG A 118 22.25 -1.51 25.08
N PHE A 119 21.14 -1.38 25.81
CA PHE A 119 19.80 -1.49 25.23
C PHE A 119 19.54 -0.42 24.15
N ARG A 120 19.99 0.82 24.39
CA ARG A 120 19.94 1.90 23.39
C ARG A 120 20.75 1.55 22.14
N GLU A 121 21.98 1.05 22.30
CA GLU A 121 22.82 0.64 21.17
C GLU A 121 22.20 -0.50 20.36
N GLU A 122 21.61 -1.50 21.02
CA GLU A 122 20.91 -2.60 20.36
C GLU A 122 19.64 -2.12 19.63
N LEU A 123 18.87 -1.19 20.21
CA LEU A 123 17.75 -0.53 19.53
C LEU A 123 18.19 0.32 18.34
N GLU A 124 19.32 1.02 18.44
CA GLU A 124 19.90 1.79 17.34
C GLU A 124 20.41 0.88 16.22
N GLN A 125 21.00 -0.26 16.54
CA GLN A 125 21.45 -1.25 15.55
C GLN A 125 20.27 -1.98 14.89
N ALA A 126 19.17 -2.15 15.60
CA ALA A 126 17.94 -2.73 15.07
C ALA A 126 17.22 -1.79 14.09
N LEU A 127 17.55 -0.49 14.03
CA LEU A 127 16.83 0.50 13.22
C LEU A 127 16.73 0.08 11.73
N PRO A 128 15.51 -0.12 11.22
CA PRO A 128 15.26 -0.14 9.80
C PRO A 128 14.98 1.29 9.35
N ILE A 129 15.35 1.57 8.11
CA ILE A 129 14.79 2.66 7.31
C ILE A 129 13.34 2.24 6.91
N ILE A 130 12.44 2.10 7.89
CA ILE A 130 11.00 1.91 7.67
C ILE A 130 10.30 3.07 8.37
N SER A 131 10.01 4.13 7.61
CA SER A 131 9.21 5.27 8.08
C SER A 131 7.72 4.93 8.09
N VAL A 132 6.94 5.68 8.86
CA VAL A 132 5.46 5.61 8.88
C VAL A 132 4.87 5.82 7.47
N GLU A 133 5.56 6.54 6.60
CA GLU A 133 5.15 6.75 5.20
C GLU A 133 5.07 5.42 4.42
N HIS A 134 5.92 4.45 4.75
CA HIS A 134 5.86 3.11 4.15
C HIS A 134 4.56 2.37 4.51
N ALA A 135 3.96 2.66 5.68
CA ALA A 135 2.66 2.09 6.06
C ALA A 135 1.51 2.67 5.22
N ALA A 136 1.61 3.92 4.74
CA ALA A 136 0.58 4.53 3.89
C ALA A 136 0.44 3.81 2.55
N HIS A 137 1.55 3.27 2.02
CA HIS A 137 1.54 2.47 0.79
C HIS A 137 0.79 1.13 0.93
N LEU A 138 0.52 0.66 2.16
CA LEU A 138 -0.23 -0.57 2.40
C LEU A 138 -1.76 -0.36 2.51
N VAL A 139 -2.23 0.89 2.62
CA VAL A 139 -3.67 1.20 2.78
C VAL A 139 -4.56 0.57 1.68
N PRO A 140 -4.17 0.57 0.39
CA PRO A 140 -5.01 -0.01 -0.67
C PRO A 140 -5.29 -1.52 -0.54
N ILE A 141 -4.43 -2.27 0.16
CA ILE A 141 -4.49 -3.74 0.28
C ILE A 141 -4.93 -4.21 1.67
N GLY A 142 -4.67 -3.42 2.72
CA GLY A 142 -4.98 -3.80 4.08
C GLY A 142 -4.87 -2.63 5.05
N GLU A 143 -5.92 -1.81 5.14
CA GLU A 143 -6.00 -0.66 6.06
C GLU A 143 -5.68 -1.05 7.51
N ARG A 144 -6.20 -2.21 7.95
CA ARG A 144 -5.91 -2.75 9.28
C ARG A 144 -4.42 -3.06 9.46
N THR A 145 -3.78 -3.68 8.48
CA THR A 145 -2.35 -4.04 8.48
C THR A 145 -1.48 -2.78 8.47
N ALA A 146 -1.85 -1.76 7.70
CA ALA A 146 -1.20 -0.45 7.68
C ALA A 146 -1.25 0.24 9.05
N HIS A 147 -2.43 0.29 9.68
CA HIS A 147 -2.59 0.87 11.02
C HIS A 147 -1.84 0.09 12.10
N GLN A 148 -1.85 -1.24 12.00
CA GLN A 148 -1.09 -2.11 12.89
C GLN A 148 0.41 -1.84 12.76
N LEU A 149 0.94 -1.78 11.54
CA LEU A 149 2.34 -1.43 11.30
C LEU A 149 2.69 -0.06 11.89
N ALA A 150 1.89 0.97 11.61
CA ALA A 150 2.12 2.32 12.11
C ALA A 150 2.09 2.37 13.65
N ARG A 151 1.16 1.65 14.28
CA ARG A 151 1.07 1.54 15.74
C ARG A 151 2.30 0.88 16.33
N ALA A 152 2.73 -0.27 15.80
CA ALA A 152 3.93 -0.94 16.30
C ALA A 152 5.18 -0.06 16.17
N LEU A 153 5.38 0.58 15.02
CA LEU A 153 6.51 1.49 14.81
C LEU A 153 6.47 2.67 15.81
N SER A 154 5.29 3.20 16.09
CA SER A 154 5.11 4.25 17.11
C SER A 154 5.44 3.74 18.53
N GLU A 155 5.04 2.51 18.87
CA GLU A 155 5.33 1.94 20.20
C GLU A 155 6.85 1.69 20.37
N VAL A 156 7.55 1.22 19.34
CA VAL A 156 9.03 1.07 19.39
C VAL A 156 9.72 2.43 19.51
N GLU A 157 9.25 3.44 18.78
CA GLU A 157 9.78 4.80 18.87
C GLU A 157 9.57 5.43 20.26
N GLU A 158 8.42 5.18 20.90
CA GLU A 158 8.17 5.61 22.29
C GLU A 158 9.13 4.92 23.26
N VAL A 159 9.32 3.61 23.14
CA VAL A 159 10.30 2.85 23.95
C VAL A 159 11.72 3.40 23.77
N ARG A 160 12.11 3.75 22.54
CA ARG A 160 13.42 4.36 22.27
C ARG A 160 13.56 5.70 22.99
N ARG A 161 12.59 6.61 22.85
CA ARG A 161 12.63 7.93 23.51
C ARG A 161 12.67 7.81 25.03
N ASP A 162 11.90 6.89 25.59
CA ASP A 162 11.90 6.63 27.03
C ASP A 162 13.28 6.10 27.48
N THR A 163 13.88 5.20 26.70
CA THR A 163 15.21 4.64 26.96
C THR A 163 16.30 5.72 26.89
N ASP A 164 16.25 6.61 25.90
CA ASP A 164 17.19 7.73 25.76
C ASP A 164 17.09 8.68 26.95
N ALA A 165 15.87 9.01 27.38
CA ALA A 165 15.65 9.86 28.54
C ALA A 165 16.21 9.22 29.83
N LEU A 166 16.05 7.91 30.00
CA LEU A 166 16.58 7.17 31.16
C LEU A 166 18.10 7.05 31.11
N SER A 167 18.68 6.76 29.96
CA SER A 167 20.13 6.73 29.72
C SER A 167 20.76 8.09 30.04
N HIS A 168 20.15 9.18 29.56
CA HIS A 168 20.63 10.53 29.84
C HIS A 168 20.58 10.87 31.34
N ARG A 169 19.50 10.50 32.04
CA ARG A 169 19.39 10.70 33.50
C ARG A 169 20.44 9.91 34.28
N GLN A 170 20.73 8.67 33.87
CA GLN A 170 21.76 7.84 34.48
C GLN A 170 23.16 8.44 34.30
N ASN A 171 23.44 9.03 33.13
CA ASN A 171 24.70 9.72 32.87
C ASN A 171 24.87 11.00 33.71
N LEU A 172 23.78 11.72 33.98
CA LEU A 172 23.80 12.93 34.83
C LEU A 172 23.89 12.62 36.32
N ALA A 173 23.40 11.45 36.76
CA ALA A 173 23.41 11.02 38.15
C ALA A 173 23.85 9.55 38.27
N PRO A 174 25.18 9.29 38.27
CA PRO A 174 25.72 7.94 38.44
C PRO A 174 25.19 7.31 39.73
N GLY A 175 24.53 6.16 39.62
CA GLY A 175 23.89 5.47 40.75
C GLY A 175 22.38 5.73 40.90
N HIS A 176 21.75 6.49 40.00
CA HIS A 176 20.30 6.59 39.93
C HIS A 176 19.67 5.21 39.68
N LYS A 177 18.96 4.67 40.67
CA LYS A 177 18.21 3.43 40.54
C LYS A 177 16.89 3.69 39.84
N VAL A 178 16.72 3.15 38.64
CA VAL A 178 15.43 3.15 37.95
C VAL A 178 14.55 2.06 38.57
N PRO A 179 13.29 2.34 38.92
CA PRO A 179 12.41 1.34 39.48
C PRO A 179 12.20 0.14 38.54
N ASN A 180 12.21 -1.09 39.07
CA ASN A 180 11.96 -2.32 38.30
C ASN A 180 10.64 -2.28 37.51
N ARG A 181 9.62 -1.62 38.05
CA ARG A 181 8.33 -1.43 37.34
C ARG A 181 8.48 -0.69 36.02
N THR A 182 9.42 0.25 35.93
CA THR A 182 9.66 1.04 34.72
C THR A 182 10.35 0.19 33.66
N THR A 183 11.36 -0.59 34.06
CA THR A 183 12.09 -1.49 33.15
C THR A 183 11.21 -2.64 32.66
N GLU A 184 10.43 -3.27 33.55
CA GLU A 184 9.43 -4.27 33.19
C GLU A 184 8.40 -3.71 32.19
N ARG A 185 7.90 -2.49 32.43
CA ARG A 185 6.95 -1.85 31.53
C ARG A 185 7.53 -1.58 30.15
N LEU A 186 8.80 -1.18 30.07
CA LEU A 186 9.48 -0.97 28.79
C LEU A 186 9.69 -2.29 28.04
N GLY A 187 10.11 -3.34 28.74
CA GLY A 187 10.25 -4.68 28.16
C GLY A 187 8.92 -5.24 27.64
N LEU A 188 7.85 -5.12 28.42
CA LEU A 188 6.50 -5.54 28.00
C LEU A 188 5.98 -4.75 26.80
N ARG A 189 6.21 -3.42 26.77
CA ARG A 189 5.85 -2.57 25.62
C ARG A 189 6.62 -2.98 24.37
N LEU A 190 7.93 -3.20 24.49
CA LEU A 190 8.75 -3.63 23.36
C LEU A 190 8.32 -5.00 22.84
N SER A 191 8.12 -5.98 23.73
CA SER A 191 7.65 -7.32 23.37
C SER A 191 6.28 -7.28 22.69
N SER A 192 5.33 -6.51 23.21
CA SER A 192 4.02 -6.30 22.58
C SER A 192 4.15 -5.69 21.18
N ALA A 193 5.03 -4.71 21.00
CA ALA A 193 5.29 -4.11 19.71
C ALA A 193 5.92 -5.12 18.73
N VAL A 194 6.87 -5.93 19.18
CA VAL A 194 7.50 -7.01 18.39
C VAL A 194 6.48 -8.05 17.96
N ASP A 195 5.60 -8.51 18.85
CA ASP A 195 4.54 -9.46 18.51
C ASP A 195 3.58 -8.89 17.45
N LEU A 196 3.28 -7.59 17.55
CA LEU A 196 2.44 -6.89 16.58
C LEU A 196 3.15 -6.78 15.22
N LEU A 197 4.46 -6.50 15.20
CA LEU A 197 5.26 -6.51 13.97
C LEU A 197 5.37 -7.92 13.35
N LYS A 198 5.54 -8.97 14.16
CA LYS A 198 5.55 -10.37 13.70
C LYS A 198 4.23 -10.72 13.02
N LYS A 199 3.10 -10.33 13.63
CA LYS A 199 1.78 -10.50 13.03
C LYS A 199 1.63 -9.75 11.71
N VAL A 200 2.03 -8.47 11.67
CA VAL A 200 2.00 -7.67 10.44
C VAL A 200 2.86 -8.30 9.36
N ASN A 201 4.03 -8.83 9.70
CA ASN A 201 4.91 -9.51 8.76
C ASN A 201 4.24 -10.77 8.17
N LEU A 202 3.53 -11.56 8.99
CA LEU A 202 2.73 -12.69 8.50
C LEU A 202 1.64 -12.24 7.52
N ASP A 203 0.89 -11.19 7.88
CA ASP A 203 -0.16 -10.64 7.01
C ASP A 203 0.41 -10.11 5.68
N LEU A 204 1.57 -9.45 5.72
CA LEU A 204 2.25 -8.95 4.52
C LEU A 204 2.80 -10.07 3.63
N ASN A 205 3.33 -11.15 4.21
CA ASN A 205 3.75 -12.33 3.45
C ASN A 205 2.57 -13.02 2.77
N ALA A 206 1.43 -13.13 3.46
CA ALA A 206 0.21 -13.68 2.87
C ALA A 206 -0.26 -12.84 1.67
N ILE A 207 -0.26 -11.51 1.82
CA ILE A 207 -0.59 -10.60 0.71
C ILE A 207 0.44 -10.72 -0.42
N ALA A 208 1.74 -10.77 -0.10
CA ALA A 208 2.79 -10.91 -1.12
C ALA A 208 2.62 -12.19 -1.96
N LEU A 209 2.26 -13.31 -1.32
CA LEU A 209 2.00 -14.58 -2.00
C LEU A 209 0.78 -14.51 -2.95
N ASP A 210 -0.28 -13.81 -2.55
CA ASP A 210 -1.50 -13.67 -3.37
C ASP A 210 -1.27 -12.83 -4.63
N TYR A 211 -0.38 -11.84 -4.57
CA TYR A 211 -0.17 -10.87 -5.66
C TYR A 211 1.12 -11.10 -6.47
N ALA A 212 2.14 -11.73 -5.88
CA ALA A 212 3.42 -12.04 -6.50
C ALA A 212 3.89 -13.42 -6.04
N PRO A 213 3.23 -14.51 -6.49
CA PRO A 213 3.66 -15.85 -6.16
C PRO A 213 5.11 -16.06 -6.61
N ALA A 214 5.86 -16.84 -5.85
CA ALA A 214 7.20 -17.23 -6.27
C ALA A 214 7.10 -17.90 -7.65
N PRO A 215 7.97 -17.53 -8.61
CA PRO A 215 7.95 -18.16 -9.92
C PRO A 215 8.14 -19.66 -9.77
N ASP A 216 7.38 -20.44 -10.55
CA ASP A 216 7.50 -21.88 -10.56
C ASP A 216 8.94 -22.25 -10.98
N PRO A 217 9.60 -23.24 -10.36
CA PRO A 217 10.87 -23.76 -10.85
C PRO A 217 10.92 -23.98 -12.36
N SER A 218 9.81 -24.38 -12.99
CA SER A 218 9.68 -24.50 -14.45
C SER A 218 9.82 -23.15 -15.20
N GLU A 219 9.39 -22.04 -14.61
CA GLU A 219 9.55 -20.69 -15.16
C GLU A 219 10.99 -20.17 -15.01
N ILE A 220 11.73 -20.64 -14.01
CA ILE A 220 13.11 -20.21 -13.72
C ILE A 220 14.14 -21.05 -14.47
N PHE A 221 13.94 -22.36 -14.48
CA PHE A 221 14.90 -23.33 -15.01
C PHE A 221 14.52 -23.86 -16.39
N GLY A 222 13.30 -23.58 -16.88
CA GLY A 222 12.74 -24.17 -18.09
C GLY A 222 12.18 -25.57 -17.83
N ASP A 223 11.22 -25.99 -18.65
CA ASP A 223 10.79 -27.39 -18.68
C ASP A 223 11.93 -28.24 -19.27
N ASP A 224 12.47 -29.17 -18.48
CA ASP A 224 13.44 -30.19 -18.94
C ASP A 224 12.89 -31.08 -20.07
#